data_AF-X0TS65-F1
#
_entry.id   AF-X0TS65-F1
#
_cell.length_a   1.000
_cell.length_b   1.000
_cell.length_c   1.000
_cell.angle_alpha   90.00
_cell.angle_beta   90.00
_cell.angle_gamma   90.00
#
_symmetry.space_group_name_H-M   'P 1'
#
loop_
_entity.id
_entity.type
_entity.pdbx_description
1 polymer ?
#
loop_
_entity_poly.entity_id
_entity_poly.type
_entity_poly.pdbx_seq_one_letter_code
_entity_poly.pdbx_strand_id
1 'polypeptide(L)'
;GSFIFRFYRISGLIGALTQQCVVDLGDRHFVLGDGDCYVHDGQSSTSVIDKRNRDILFNLIDADNYTNCFVRHHEKRNEVWVCYPFNEQVFPNKVFIWNYVDDTWTQRDLDTNTASMDYGIIADAAYTWVTIPYPTWNDWRVPWGARQYSPLNDSLVSVTTDTEMFKWEDGNQDNGVDITCTLEKTNLE
;
A
#
# COMPACT_ATOMS: atom_id res chain seq x y z
N GLY A 1 40.69 13.54 -27.66
CA GLY A 1 39.42 14.16 -27.26
C GLY A 1 39.25 13.94 -25.79
N SER A 2 39.14 15.02 -25.00
CA SER A 2 38.94 14.92 -23.55
C SER A 2 37.49 14.49 -23.30
N PHE A 3 37.29 13.27 -22.78
CA PHE A 3 36.00 12.86 -22.26
C PHE A 3 35.76 13.64 -20.96
N ILE A 4 34.97 14.70 -21.04
CA ILE A 4 34.57 15.47 -19.85
C ILE A 4 33.47 14.66 -19.15
N PHE A 5 33.85 13.94 -18.09
CA PHE A 5 32.90 13.45 -17.10
C PHE A 5 32.25 14.67 -16.44
N ARG A 6 30.92 14.81 -16.60
CA ARG A 6 30.13 15.90 -16.03
C ARG A 6 28.98 15.32 -15.24
N PHE A 7 28.88 15.71 -13.98
CA PHE A 7 27.74 15.38 -13.13
C PHE A 7 26.63 16.43 -13.36
N TYR A 8 25.41 15.95 -13.63
CA TYR A 8 24.21 16.78 -13.62
C TYR A 8 23.44 16.48 -12.34
N ARG A 9 23.05 17.52 -11.61
CA ARG A 9 22.19 17.39 -10.43
C ARG A 9 20.77 17.19 -10.93
N ILE A 10 20.24 15.98 -10.78
CA ILE A 10 18.91 15.60 -11.26
C ILE A 10 17.81 16.18 -10.34
N SER A 11 18.01 16.08 -9.03
CA SER A 11 17.19 16.76 -8.03
C SER A 11 18.09 17.28 -6.92
N GLY A 12 17.79 18.48 -6.42
CA GLY A 12 18.62 19.11 -5.40
C GLY A 12 18.02 19.20 -4.02
N LEU A 13 16.70 19.06 -3.90
CA LEU A 13 15.97 19.39 -2.68
C LEU A 13 15.04 18.27 -2.23
N ILE A 14 15.11 17.11 -2.87
CA ILE A 14 14.09 16.08 -2.72
C ILE A 14 14.76 14.83 -2.16
N GLY A 15 14.26 14.35 -1.03
CA GLY A 15 14.72 13.15 -0.33
C GLY A 15 13.55 12.30 0.14
N ALA A 16 13.84 11.08 0.57
CA ALA A 16 12.84 10.20 1.17
C ALA A 16 12.56 10.63 2.62
N LEU A 17 11.31 10.54 3.05
CA LEU A 17 10.89 10.88 4.42
C LEU A 17 11.56 9.97 5.46
N THR A 18 11.61 8.67 5.18
CA THR A 18 12.30 7.66 6.00
C THR A 18 13.04 6.66 5.09
N GLN A 19 13.84 5.77 5.68
CA GLN A 19 14.54 4.72 4.93
C GLN A 19 13.60 3.74 4.21
N GLN A 20 12.35 3.60 4.70
CA GLN A 20 11.36 2.68 4.13
C GLN A 20 10.33 3.39 3.22
N CYS A 21 10.57 4.66 2.90
CA CYS A 21 9.70 5.49 2.06
C CYS A 21 10.08 5.49 0.57
N VAL A 22 10.76 4.44 0.12
CA VAL A 22 11.16 4.24 -1.28
C VAL A 22 10.76 2.84 -1.69
N VAL A 23 10.14 2.70 -2.86
CA VAL A 23 9.85 1.39 -3.45
C VAL A 23 10.15 1.39 -4.95
N ASP A 24 10.63 0.26 -5.44
CA ASP A 24 10.84 0.03 -6.86
C ASP A 24 9.52 -0.38 -7.52
N LEU A 25 9.20 0.21 -8.67
CA LEU A 25 8.07 -0.18 -9.52
C LEU A 25 8.55 -0.95 -10.77
N GLY A 26 9.85 -1.25 -10.86
CA GLY A 26 10.51 -1.98 -11.93
C GLY A 26 11.24 -1.07 -12.91
N ASP A 27 10.54 -0.12 -13.53
CA ASP A 27 11.13 0.85 -14.47
C ASP A 27 11.45 2.21 -13.82
N ARG A 28 10.88 2.46 -12.65
CA ARG A 28 10.94 3.72 -11.91
C ARG A 28 10.76 3.47 -10.42
N HIS A 29 11.24 4.40 -9.59
CA HIS A 29 11.12 4.32 -8.14
C HIS A 29 10.08 5.30 -7.65
N PHE A 30 9.16 4.86 -6.81
CA PHE A 30 8.30 5.76 -6.05
C PHE A 30 8.99 6.15 -4.75
N VAL A 31 8.90 7.43 -4.41
CA VAL A 31 9.46 7.98 -3.17
C VAL A 31 8.44 8.88 -2.49
N LEU A 32 8.16 8.58 -1.22
CA LEU A 32 7.49 9.51 -0.31
C LEU A 32 8.56 10.44 0.28
N GLY A 33 8.47 11.74 -0.03
CA GLY A 33 9.35 12.76 0.53
C GLY A 33 8.70 13.64 1.57
N ASP A 34 9.38 14.73 1.89
CA ASP A 34 8.87 15.79 2.75
C ASP A 34 7.90 16.68 1.97
N GLY A 35 6.60 16.47 2.19
CA GLY A 35 5.54 17.28 1.61
C GLY A 35 5.18 16.96 0.15
N ASP A 36 5.75 15.92 -0.47
CA ASP A 36 5.35 15.47 -1.82
C ASP A 36 5.57 13.96 -2.02
N CYS A 37 4.85 13.36 -2.98
CA CYS A 37 5.08 12.00 -3.46
C CYS A 37 5.51 12.08 -4.92
N TYR A 38 6.65 11.48 -5.25
CA TYR A 38 7.22 11.59 -6.59
C TYR A 38 7.74 10.25 -7.08
N VAL A 39 7.78 10.14 -8.41
CA VAL A 39 8.34 9.00 -9.12
C VAL A 39 9.60 9.44 -9.84
N HIS A 40 10.65 8.63 -9.72
CA HIS A 40 11.97 8.88 -10.25
C HIS A 40 12.41 7.77 -11.19
N ASP A 41 12.79 8.12 -12.43
CA ASP A 41 13.24 7.17 -13.47
C ASP A 41 14.77 7.10 -13.63
N GLY A 42 15.51 7.76 -12.74
CA GLY A 42 16.97 7.87 -12.80
C GLY A 42 17.49 9.11 -13.53
N GLN A 43 16.62 9.84 -14.24
CA GLN A 43 16.95 11.07 -14.97
C GLN A 43 16.03 12.25 -14.65
N SER A 44 14.78 11.96 -14.30
CA SER A 44 13.71 12.91 -14.03
C SER A 44 12.95 12.52 -12.77
N SER A 45 12.31 13.51 -12.14
CA SER A 45 11.47 13.35 -10.96
C SER A 45 10.15 14.05 -11.21
N THR A 46 9.06 13.32 -11.10
CA THR A 46 7.70 13.85 -11.35
C THR A 46 6.83 13.65 -10.11
N SER A 47 6.15 14.69 -9.65
CA SER A 47 5.15 14.59 -8.58
C SER A 47 3.92 13.85 -9.10
N VAL A 48 3.43 12.89 -8.32
CA VAL A 48 2.29 12.02 -8.66
C VAL A 48 1.07 12.23 -7.78
N ILE A 49 1.20 13.06 -6.74
CA ILE A 49 0.11 13.35 -5.82
C ILE A 49 -0.53 14.70 -6.16
N ASP A 50 -1.85 14.72 -6.28
CA ASP A 50 -2.59 15.96 -6.46
C ASP A 50 -2.56 16.82 -5.18
N LYS A 51 -2.73 18.13 -5.33
CA LYS A 51 -2.70 19.11 -4.23
C LYS A 51 -3.61 18.72 -3.08
N ARG A 52 -4.84 18.30 -3.38
CA ARG A 52 -5.83 17.95 -2.35
C ARG A 52 -5.37 16.74 -1.54
N ASN A 53 -4.95 15.69 -2.23
CA ASN A 53 -4.51 14.44 -1.62
C ASN A 53 -3.23 14.61 -0.84
N ARG A 54 -2.33 15.48 -1.30
CA ARG A 54 -1.11 15.87 -0.61
C ARG A 54 -1.43 16.56 0.70
N ASP A 55 -2.29 17.57 0.67
CA ASP A 55 -2.69 18.29 1.88
C ASP A 55 -3.36 17.32 2.87
N ILE A 56 -4.18 16.38 2.40
CA ILE A 56 -4.77 15.35 3.26
C ILE A 56 -3.68 14.45 3.86
N LEU A 57 -2.83 13.83 3.05
CA LEU A 57 -1.81 12.89 3.52
C LEU A 57 -0.91 13.53 4.57
N PHE A 58 -0.30 14.68 4.26
CA PHE A 58 0.69 15.30 5.14
C PHE A 58 0.09 15.96 6.38
N ASN A 59 -1.21 16.32 6.37
CA ASN A 59 -1.90 16.78 7.59
C ASN A 59 -2.33 15.62 8.50
N LEU A 60 -2.47 14.40 7.97
CA LEU A 60 -2.86 13.22 8.74
C LEU A 60 -1.63 12.48 9.32
N ILE A 61 -0.45 12.59 8.71
CA ILE A 61 0.75 11.96 9.25
C ILE A 61 1.06 12.54 10.64
N ASP A 62 1.24 11.64 11.61
CA ASP A 62 1.66 12.00 12.96
C ASP A 62 3.10 12.54 12.97
N ALA A 63 3.28 13.77 13.46
CA ALA A 63 4.56 14.48 13.43
C ALA A 63 5.61 13.91 14.39
N ASP A 64 5.21 13.17 15.44
CA ASP A 64 6.14 12.56 16.40
C ASP A 64 6.56 11.15 15.95
N ASN A 65 5.69 10.46 15.20
CA ASN A 65 5.89 9.06 14.78
C ASN A 65 6.14 8.88 13.27
N TYR A 66 6.31 9.96 12.49
CA TYR A 66 6.54 9.90 11.04
C TYR A 66 7.71 9.00 10.61
N THR A 67 8.67 8.72 11.50
CA THR A 67 9.81 7.83 11.25
C THR A 67 9.39 6.38 11.00
N ASN A 68 8.18 6.01 11.43
CA ASN A 68 7.58 4.69 11.22
C ASN A 68 6.74 4.61 9.94
N CYS A 69 6.68 5.68 9.14
CA CYS A 69 6.09 5.62 7.80
C CYS A 69 6.89 4.69 6.89
N PHE A 70 6.19 3.89 6.11
CA PHE A 70 6.78 3.01 5.11
C PHE A 70 5.90 2.89 3.87
N VAL A 71 6.53 2.53 2.75
CA VAL A 71 5.86 2.36 1.46
C VAL A 71 6.06 0.94 0.95
N ARG A 72 5.01 0.33 0.39
CA ARG A 72 5.08 -0.98 -0.26
C ARG A 72 4.40 -0.98 -1.62
N HIS A 73 4.94 -1.77 -2.54
CA HIS A 73 4.40 -1.94 -3.89
C HIS A 73 3.61 -3.23 -3.96
N HIS A 74 2.36 -3.12 -4.38
CA HIS A 74 1.50 -4.24 -4.68
C HIS A 74 1.44 -4.43 -6.20
N GLU A 75 2.37 -5.23 -6.72
CA GLU A 75 2.57 -5.44 -8.16
C GLU A 75 1.31 -5.93 -8.88
N LYS A 76 0.62 -6.92 -8.30
CA LYS A 76 -0.58 -7.54 -8.89
C LYS A 76 -1.72 -6.55 -9.18
N ARG A 77 -1.82 -5.47 -8.41
CA ARG A 77 -2.88 -4.45 -8.55
C ARG A 77 -2.42 -3.14 -9.13
N ASN A 78 -1.13 -3.01 -9.40
CA ASN A 78 -0.52 -1.75 -9.80
C ASN A 78 -0.70 -0.62 -8.77
N GLU A 79 -0.53 -0.96 -7.50
CA GLU A 79 -0.78 -0.05 -6.38
C GLU A 79 0.47 0.18 -5.54
N VAL A 80 0.65 1.41 -5.05
CA VAL A 80 1.66 1.76 -4.05
C VAL A 80 0.94 2.15 -2.77
N TRP A 81 1.27 1.45 -1.70
CA TRP A 81 0.67 1.61 -0.38
C TRP A 81 1.58 2.45 0.48
N VAL A 82 1.14 3.67 0.80
CA VAL A 82 1.82 4.59 1.71
C VAL A 82 1.22 4.43 3.10
N CYS A 83 1.91 3.71 3.97
CA CYS A 83 1.47 3.43 5.33
C CYS A 83 2.02 4.48 6.29
N TYR A 84 1.14 5.08 7.10
CA TYR A 84 1.51 6.13 8.03
C TYR A 84 0.76 6.02 9.37
N PRO A 85 1.40 6.44 10.48
CA PRO A 85 0.73 6.58 11.76
C PRO A 85 -0.19 7.81 11.74
N PHE A 86 -1.40 7.64 12.24
CA PHE A 86 -2.40 8.69 12.40
C PHE A 86 -2.93 8.68 13.83
N ASN A 87 -3.16 9.88 14.38
CA ASN A 87 -3.78 10.10 15.70
C ASN A 87 -2.98 9.46 16.86
N GLU A 88 -1.72 9.89 17.02
CA GLU A 88 -0.80 9.52 18.11
C GLU A 88 -0.49 8.02 18.20
N GLN A 89 -0.71 7.28 17.11
CA GLN A 89 -0.28 5.88 17.02
C GLN A 89 1.22 5.80 16.75
N VAL A 90 1.90 4.88 17.44
CA VAL A 90 3.33 4.65 17.21
C VAL A 90 3.57 4.00 15.85
N PHE A 91 2.70 3.05 15.48
CA PHE A 91 2.79 2.31 14.23
C PHE A 91 1.68 2.72 13.25
N PRO A 92 1.91 2.54 11.93
CA PRO A 92 0.89 2.77 10.93
C PRO A 92 -0.44 2.06 11.21
N ASN A 93 -1.52 2.82 11.10
CA ASN A 93 -2.92 2.38 11.21
C ASN A 93 -3.76 2.86 10.01
N LYS A 94 -3.18 3.67 9.13
CA LYS A 94 -3.82 4.13 7.90
C LYS A 94 -2.87 3.93 6.72
N VAL A 95 -3.46 3.70 5.56
CA VAL A 95 -2.75 3.60 4.30
C VAL A 95 -3.40 4.51 3.26
N PHE A 96 -2.55 5.18 2.50
CA PHE A 96 -2.93 5.92 1.31
C PHE A 96 -2.39 5.20 0.09
N ILE A 97 -3.29 4.73 -0.76
CA ILE A 97 -2.99 3.83 -1.86
C ILE A 97 -3.03 4.64 -3.15
N TRP A 98 -1.96 4.58 -3.94
CA TRP A 98 -1.89 5.16 -5.27
C TRP A 98 -1.90 4.06 -6.32
N ASN A 99 -2.89 4.07 -7.22
CA ASN A 99 -2.87 3.23 -8.40
C ASN A 99 -2.16 3.97 -9.53
N TYR A 100 -1.03 3.44 -10.00
CA TYR A 100 -0.19 4.11 -10.99
C TYR A 100 -0.61 3.88 -12.45
N VAL A 101 -1.65 3.07 -12.69
CA VAL A 101 -2.27 2.87 -14.01
C VAL A 101 -3.47 3.81 -14.16
N ASP A 102 -4.34 3.85 -13.16
CA ASP A 102 -5.55 4.68 -13.16
C ASP A 102 -5.31 6.10 -12.64
N ASP A 103 -4.12 6.36 -12.08
CA ASP A 103 -3.72 7.62 -11.43
C ASP A 103 -4.73 8.09 -10.37
N THR A 104 -5.16 7.15 -9.53
CA THR A 104 -6.13 7.40 -8.47
C THR A 104 -5.52 7.18 -7.10
N TRP A 105 -6.00 7.95 -6.13
CA TRP A 105 -5.60 7.85 -4.74
C TRP A 105 -6.80 7.44 -3.89
N THR A 106 -6.62 6.44 -3.03
CA THR A 106 -7.65 5.94 -2.13
C THR A 106 -7.11 5.82 -0.71
N GLN A 107 -7.98 6.00 0.28
CA GLN A 107 -7.65 5.81 1.69
C GLN A 107 -8.19 4.48 2.15
N ARG A 108 -7.43 3.79 2.99
CA ARG A 108 -7.86 2.57 3.66
C ARG A 108 -7.29 2.53 5.07
N ASP A 109 -8.05 1.93 5.97
CA ASP A 109 -7.60 1.66 7.33
C ASP A 109 -6.80 0.36 7.37
N LEU A 110 -5.76 0.34 8.18
CA LEU A 110 -5.00 -0.87 8.51
C LEU A 110 -5.38 -1.33 9.91
N ASP A 111 -5.13 -2.60 10.19
CA ASP A 111 -5.17 -3.10 11.56
C ASP A 111 -4.22 -2.30 12.45
N THR A 112 -4.66 -2.11 13.70
CA THR A 112 -3.89 -1.41 14.72
C THR A 112 -2.52 -2.07 14.90
N ASN A 113 -1.50 -1.24 15.07
CA ASN A 113 -0.12 -1.67 15.33
C ASN A 113 0.58 -2.40 14.16
N THR A 114 0.28 -2.04 12.91
CA THR A 114 0.97 -2.61 11.74
C THR A 114 2.43 -2.16 11.68
N ALA A 115 3.37 -3.05 11.99
CA ALA A 115 4.80 -2.73 12.10
C ALA A 115 5.55 -2.80 10.76
N SER A 116 5.17 -3.75 9.90
CA SER A 116 5.75 -3.89 8.56
C SER A 116 4.77 -4.64 7.67
N MET A 117 5.02 -4.55 6.38
CA MET A 117 4.25 -5.19 5.34
C MET A 117 5.20 -5.63 4.22
N ASP A 118 4.90 -6.72 3.53
CA ASP A 118 5.69 -7.15 2.36
C ASP A 118 4.85 -7.94 1.36
N TYR A 119 5.28 -7.93 0.11
CA TYR A 119 4.61 -8.62 -1.00
C TYR A 119 5.31 -9.94 -1.28
N GLY A 120 4.54 -11.02 -1.45
CA GLY A 120 5.12 -12.31 -1.78
C GLY A 120 4.11 -13.41 -2.07
N ILE A 121 4.65 -14.58 -2.38
CA ILE A 121 3.86 -15.78 -2.68
C ILE A 121 3.41 -16.40 -1.35
N ILE A 122 2.10 -16.58 -1.21
CA ILE A 122 1.50 -17.36 -0.13
C ILE A 122 0.91 -18.63 -0.74
N ALA A 123 1.27 -19.77 -0.17
CA ALA A 123 0.69 -21.06 -0.54
C ALA A 123 -0.56 -21.31 0.32
N ASP A 124 -1.73 -21.29 -0.32
CA ASP A 124 -2.99 -21.64 0.34
C ASP A 124 -3.20 -23.17 0.30
N ALA A 125 -3.62 -23.75 1.44
CA ALA A 125 -3.97 -25.16 1.51
C ALA A 125 -5.29 -25.43 0.76
N ALA A 126 -5.36 -26.54 0.03
CA ALA A 126 -6.59 -26.94 -0.65
C ALA A 126 -7.70 -27.24 0.37
N TYR A 127 -8.89 -26.66 0.17
CA TYR A 127 -10.06 -27.02 0.97
C TYR A 127 -10.48 -28.46 0.67
N THR A 128 -10.67 -29.25 1.73
CA THR A 128 -11.37 -30.53 1.68
C THR A 128 -12.84 -30.32 2.01
N TRP A 129 -13.70 -31.30 1.72
CA TRP A 129 -15.12 -31.27 2.16
C TRP A 129 -15.29 -31.03 3.66
N VAL A 130 -14.29 -31.38 4.47
CA VAL A 130 -14.29 -31.21 5.94
C VAL A 130 -13.82 -29.81 6.35
N THR A 131 -13.02 -29.14 5.51
CA THR A 131 -12.37 -27.87 5.83
C THR A 131 -12.89 -26.70 5.01
N ILE A 132 -14.07 -26.83 4.39
CA ILE A 132 -14.69 -25.70 3.66
C ILE A 132 -15.02 -24.55 4.64
N PRO A 133 -14.74 -23.30 4.28
CA PRO A 133 -14.91 -22.15 5.18
C PRO A 133 -16.39 -21.80 5.44
N TYR A 134 -17.30 -22.14 4.52
CA TYR A 134 -18.72 -21.78 4.63
C TYR A 134 -19.59 -23.03 4.83
N PRO A 135 -20.15 -23.25 6.04
CA PRO A 135 -20.89 -24.46 6.37
C PRO A 135 -22.31 -24.50 5.76
N THR A 136 -22.87 -23.35 5.38
CA THR A 136 -24.20 -23.27 4.77
C THR A 136 -24.18 -22.51 3.45
N TRP A 137 -25.12 -22.82 2.56
CA TRP A 137 -25.23 -22.15 1.25
C TRP A 137 -25.44 -20.63 1.35
N ASN A 138 -26.13 -20.16 2.39
CA ASN A 138 -26.42 -18.73 2.60
C ASN A 138 -25.16 -17.91 2.96
N ASP A 139 -24.10 -18.58 3.40
CA ASP A 139 -22.85 -17.94 3.80
C ASP A 139 -21.89 -17.79 2.60
N TRP A 140 -22.19 -18.42 1.45
CA TRP A 140 -21.36 -18.30 0.27
C TRP A 140 -21.51 -16.91 -0.35
N ARG A 141 -20.39 -16.19 -0.43
CA ARG A 141 -20.27 -14.85 -1.05
C ARG A 141 -19.58 -14.89 -2.41
N VAL A 142 -19.18 -16.08 -2.87
CA VAL A 142 -18.37 -16.31 -4.08
C VAL A 142 -19.19 -16.97 -5.19
N PRO A 143 -18.90 -16.67 -6.47
CA PRO A 143 -19.56 -17.34 -7.59
C PRO A 143 -19.28 -18.84 -7.61
N TRP A 144 -20.26 -19.62 -8.07
CA TRP A 144 -20.08 -21.05 -8.28
C TRP A 144 -18.93 -21.34 -9.26
N GLY A 145 -18.02 -22.24 -8.88
CA GLY A 145 -16.85 -22.60 -9.70
C GLY A 145 -15.70 -21.59 -9.65
N ALA A 146 -15.74 -20.60 -8.76
CA ALA A 146 -14.59 -19.74 -8.52
C ALA A 146 -13.38 -20.56 -8.04
N ARG A 147 -12.21 -20.33 -8.65
CA ARG A 147 -10.96 -20.89 -8.16
C ARG A 147 -10.55 -20.09 -6.92
N GLN A 148 -10.87 -20.62 -5.74
CA GLN A 148 -10.56 -19.97 -4.47
C GLN A 148 -9.13 -20.23 -3.97
N TYR A 149 -8.38 -21.10 -4.65
CA TYR A 149 -7.00 -21.37 -4.31
C TYR A 149 -6.13 -21.37 -5.58
N SER A 150 -5.02 -20.66 -5.50
CA SER A 150 -3.88 -20.82 -6.39
C SER A 150 -2.71 -21.25 -5.51
N PRO A 151 -1.98 -22.33 -5.83
CA PRO A 151 -0.80 -22.73 -5.07
C PRO A 151 0.32 -21.67 -5.13
N LEU A 152 0.20 -20.70 -6.03
CA LEU A 152 1.03 -19.52 -6.15
C LEU A 152 0.10 -18.30 -6.19
N ASN A 153 -0.30 -17.79 -5.03
CA ASN A 153 -1.06 -16.55 -4.96
C ASN A 153 -0.17 -15.46 -4.40
N ASP A 154 0.15 -14.47 -5.23
CA ASP A 154 0.86 -13.30 -4.77
C ASP A 154 -0.09 -12.39 -4.00
N SER A 155 0.32 -12.05 -2.79
CA SER A 155 -0.47 -11.29 -1.83
C SER A 155 0.44 -10.45 -0.97
N LEU A 156 -0.12 -9.36 -0.47
CA LEU A 156 0.54 -8.51 0.52
C LEU A 156 0.25 -9.08 1.92
N VAL A 157 1.27 -9.15 2.77
CA VAL A 157 1.15 -9.61 4.17
C VAL A 157 1.64 -8.51 5.09
N SER A 158 0.84 -8.14 6.09
CA SER A 158 1.29 -7.28 7.19
C SER A 158 1.57 -8.07 8.45
N VAL A 159 2.42 -7.52 9.30
CA VAL A 159 2.75 -8.04 10.62
C VAL A 159 2.42 -6.95 11.64
N THR A 160 1.67 -7.31 12.68
CA THR A 160 1.42 -6.44 13.82
C THR A 160 2.39 -6.72 14.96
N THR A 161 2.51 -5.79 15.91
CA THR A 161 3.33 -6.02 17.11
C THR A 161 2.72 -7.06 18.07
N ASP A 162 1.44 -7.37 17.90
CA ASP A 162 0.62 -8.11 18.88
C ASP A 162 0.48 -9.60 18.52
N THR A 163 1.42 -10.12 17.71
CA THR A 163 1.61 -11.54 17.30
C THR A 163 0.80 -12.06 16.11
N GLU A 164 0.03 -11.21 15.43
CA GLU A 164 -0.78 -11.61 14.28
C GLU A 164 -0.17 -11.17 12.95
N MET A 165 -0.43 -11.94 11.90
CA MET A 165 -0.09 -11.61 10.51
C MET A 165 -1.36 -11.59 9.68
N PHE A 166 -1.54 -10.55 8.87
CA PHE A 166 -2.74 -10.37 8.06
C PHE A 166 -2.39 -10.48 6.58
N LYS A 167 -3.15 -11.33 5.88
CA LYS A 167 -3.12 -11.43 4.42
C LYS A 167 -4.12 -10.42 3.86
N TRP A 168 -3.64 -9.49 3.07
CA TRP A 168 -4.49 -8.47 2.44
C TRP A 168 -5.06 -8.99 1.12
N GLU A 169 -6.23 -8.48 0.75
CA GLU A 169 -6.94 -8.83 -0.49
C GLU A 169 -7.46 -10.27 -0.58
N ASP A 170 -7.68 -10.91 0.57
CA ASP A 170 -8.30 -12.22 0.65
C ASP A 170 -9.60 -12.16 1.45
N GLY A 171 -10.72 -12.07 0.73
CA GLY A 171 -12.05 -12.00 1.33
C GLY A 171 -12.58 -10.56 1.51
N ASN A 172 -13.65 -10.45 2.28
CA ASN A 172 -14.42 -9.22 2.48
C ASN A 172 -14.43 -8.75 3.95
N GLN A 173 -13.59 -9.36 4.79
CA GLN A 173 -13.49 -9.09 6.21
C GLN A 173 -12.05 -8.74 6.59
N ASP A 174 -11.90 -7.80 7.50
CA ASP A 174 -10.66 -7.42 8.17
C ASP A 174 -10.72 -7.95 9.61
N ASN A 175 -9.89 -8.94 9.92
CA ASN A 175 -9.91 -9.65 11.20
C ASN A 175 -11.31 -10.10 11.71
N GLY A 176 -12.17 -10.58 10.79
CA GLY A 176 -13.52 -11.03 11.11
C GLY A 176 -14.59 -9.93 11.21
N VAL A 177 -14.22 -8.67 10.96
CA VAL A 177 -15.13 -7.52 10.84
C VAL A 177 -15.30 -7.14 9.38
N ASP A 178 -16.49 -6.78 8.92
CA ASP A 178 -16.71 -6.39 7.53
C ASP A 178 -15.90 -5.12 7.19
N ILE A 179 -15.21 -5.13 6.03
CA ILE A 179 -14.37 -4.02 5.59
C ILE A 179 -15.24 -2.78 5.35
N THR A 180 -14.85 -1.65 5.97
CA THR A 180 -15.52 -0.36 5.72
C THR A 180 -14.92 0.31 4.50
N CYS A 181 -15.68 0.37 3.42
CA CYS A 181 -15.29 1.10 2.20
C CYS A 181 -15.87 2.50 2.21
N THR A 182 -15.04 3.52 2.03
CA THR A 182 -15.48 4.92 1.87
C THR A 182 -15.47 5.29 0.39
N LEU A 183 -16.59 5.82 -0.11
CA LEU A 183 -16.68 6.38 -1.45
C LEU A 183 -16.74 7.90 -1.32
N GLU A 184 -15.72 8.57 -1.83
CA GLU A 184 -15.73 10.02 -1.94
C GLU A 184 -16.13 10.46 -3.36
N LYS A 185 -17.10 11.36 -3.46
CA LYS A 185 -17.50 11.98 -4.73
C LYS A 185 -16.67 13.24 -4.97
N THR A 186 -15.79 13.21 -5.94
CA THR A 186 -14.83 14.30 -6.21
C THR A 186 -15.36 15.39 -7.16
N ASN A 187 -16.54 15.22 -7.76
CA ASN A 187 -17.13 16.20 -8.69
C ASN A 187 -18.61 16.45 -8.39
N LEU A 188 -18.92 17.60 -7.77
CA LEU A 188 -20.25 18.22 -7.79
C LEU A 188 -20.16 19.41 -8.75
N GLU A 189 -20.49 19.15 -10.01
CA GLU A 189 -21.09 20.16 -10.89
C GLU A 189 -22.60 19.95 -10.92
#